data_AF-A0A8H3EQB3-F1
#
_entry.id   AF-A0A8H3EQB3-F1
#
_cell.length_a   1.000
_cell.length_b   1.000
_cell.length_c   1.000
_cell.angle_alpha   90.00
_cell.angle_beta   90.00
_cell.angle_gamma   90.00
#
_symmetry.space_group_name_H-M   'P 1'
#
loop_
_entity.id
_entity.type
_entity.pdbx_description
1 polymer ?
#
loop_
_entity_poly.entity_id
_entity_poly.type
_entity_poly.pdbx_seq_one_letter_code
_entity_poly.pdbx_strand_id
1 'polypeptide(L)'
;MEQINIFGLDPFLVLGLPTLGSGAVGWLLGPFLGNAVFGMAHRRVGPQIAEKEKDFYRRIKKHRVDPSGGSSANPVPDYYGEKIGSVMEYRNWMKDQRAFNRRRQNFL
;
A
#
# COMPACT_ATOMS: atom_id res chain seq x y z
N MET A 1 -24.05 -45.78 -29.82
CA MET A 1 -22.80 -45.27 -29.22
C MET A 1 -22.85 -45.63 -27.76
N GLU A 2 -22.04 -46.59 -27.32
CA GLU A 2 -21.94 -46.88 -25.88
C GLU A 2 -21.26 -45.68 -25.20
N GLN A 3 -21.86 -45.21 -24.11
CA GLN A 3 -21.22 -44.21 -23.27
C GLN A 3 -20.06 -44.88 -22.52
N ILE A 4 -18.84 -44.47 -22.85
CA ILE A 4 -17.64 -44.96 -22.19
C ILE A 4 -17.57 -44.27 -20.84
N ASN A 5 -17.96 -44.95 -19.77
CA ASN A 5 -17.80 -44.45 -18.41
C ASN A 5 -16.40 -44.80 -17.89
N ILE A 6 -15.66 -43.79 -17.43
CA ILE A 6 -14.32 -43.96 -16.86
C ILE A 6 -14.48 -43.82 -15.33
N PHE A 7 -14.13 -44.85 -14.56
CA PHE A 7 -14.36 -44.93 -13.11
C PHE A 7 -15.85 -44.79 -12.68
N GLY A 8 -16.80 -45.12 -13.56
CA GLY A 8 -18.23 -44.95 -13.28
C GLY A 8 -18.73 -43.51 -13.38
N LEU A 9 -17.89 -42.59 -13.88
CA LEU A 9 -18.22 -41.20 -14.15
C LEU A 9 -18.12 -40.91 -15.66
N ASP A 10 -18.85 -39.89 -16.10
CA ASP A 10 -18.77 -39.36 -17.47
C ASP A 10 -17.33 -38.85 -17.75
N PRO A 11 -16.70 -39.21 -18.89
CA PRO A 11 -15.40 -38.72 -19.31
C PRO A 11 -15.21 -37.20 -19.17
N PHE A 12 -16.26 -36.40 -19.39
CA PHE A 12 -16.20 -34.94 -19.22
C PHE A 12 -15.96 -34.52 -17.77
N LEU A 13 -16.53 -35.25 -16.79
CA LEU A 13 -16.31 -34.98 -15.37
C LEU A 13 -14.93 -35.44 -14.92
N VAL A 14 -14.49 -36.60 -15.41
CA VAL A 14 -13.18 -37.18 -15.08
C VAL A 14 -12.03 -36.27 -15.54
N LEU A 15 -12.18 -35.58 -16.68
CA LEU A 15 -11.19 -34.62 -17.16
C LEU A 15 -11.45 -33.19 -16.65
N GLY A 16 -12.71 -32.79 -16.57
CA GLY A 16 -13.10 -31.42 -16.20
C GLY A 16 -12.82 -31.10 -14.73
N LEU A 17 -13.17 -31.99 -13.80
CA LEU A 17 -13.02 -31.71 -12.37
C LEU A 17 -11.55 -31.56 -11.93
N PRO A 18 -10.61 -32.45 -12.32
CA PRO A 18 -9.20 -32.25 -11.97
C PRO A 18 -8.59 -31.02 -12.65
N THR A 19 -8.98 -30.73 -13.89
CA THR A 19 -8.50 -29.56 -14.62
C THR A 19 -8.93 -28.27 -13.93
N LEU A 20 -10.23 -28.12 -13.64
CA LEU A 20 -10.75 -26.97 -12.90
C LEU A 20 -10.19 -26.90 -11.48
N GLY A 21 -10.04 -28.03 -10.80
CA GLY A 21 -9.42 -28.13 -9.49
C GLY A 21 -7.98 -27.63 -9.48
N SER A 22 -7.17 -28.06 -10.45
CA SER A 22 -5.78 -27.60 -10.60
C SER A 22 -5.69 -26.11 -10.91
N GLY A 23 -6.62 -25.58 -11.73
CA GLY A 23 -6.74 -24.15 -12.00
C GLY A 23 -7.08 -23.34 -10.74
N ALA A 24 -8.05 -23.81 -9.94
CA ALA A 24 -8.42 -23.16 -8.68
C ALA A 24 -7.28 -23.18 -7.66
N VAL A 25 -6.57 -24.31 -7.54
CA VAL A 25 -5.40 -24.43 -6.66
C VAL A 25 -4.27 -23.52 -7.13
N GLY A 26 -3.97 -23.52 -8.43
CA GLY A 26 -2.96 -22.63 -9.02
C GLY A 26 -3.31 -21.15 -8.83
N TRP A 27 -4.59 -20.79 -8.93
CA TRP A 27 -5.05 -19.42 -8.67
C TRP A 27 -4.87 -19.00 -7.21
N LEU A 28 -5.13 -19.90 -6.25
CA LEU A 28 -4.91 -19.63 -4.83
C LEU A 28 -3.42 -19.57 -4.45
N LEU A 29 -2.59 -20.44 -5.03
CA LEU A 29 -1.16 -20.52 -4.73
C LEU A 29 -0.32 -19.49 -5.51
N GLY A 30 -0.83 -19.00 -6.64
CA GLY A 30 -0.15 -18.05 -7.52
C GLY A 30 0.36 -16.80 -6.79
N PRO A 31 -0.46 -16.09 -5.99
CA PRO A 31 0.00 -14.94 -5.23
C PRO A 31 1.12 -15.25 -4.23
N PHE A 32 1.08 -16.42 -3.59
CA PHE A 32 2.10 -16.82 -2.62
C PHE A 32 3.45 -17.05 -3.31
N LEU A 33 3.46 -17.82 -4.41
CA LEU A 33 4.65 -18.07 -5.21
C LEU A 33 5.17 -16.78 -5.87
N GLY A 34 4.27 -15.97 -6.42
CA GLY A 34 4.60 -14.68 -7.02
C GLY A 34 5.26 -13.73 -6.03
N ASN A 35 4.70 -13.57 -4.82
CA ASN A 35 5.29 -12.75 -3.77
C ASN A 35 6.65 -13.28 -3.31
N ALA A 36 6.81 -14.61 -3.20
CA ALA A 36 8.09 -15.22 -2.83
C ALA A 36 9.19 -14.94 -3.87
N VAL A 37 8.88 -15.14 -5.16
CA VAL A 37 9.81 -14.86 -6.27
C VAL A 37 10.13 -13.36 -6.34
N PHE A 38 9.10 -12.51 -6.26
CA PHE A 38 9.28 -11.05 -6.27
C PHE A 38 10.15 -10.57 -5.10
N GLY A 39 9.88 -11.07 -3.89
CA GLY A 39 10.64 -10.74 -2.68
C GLY A 39 12.10 -11.20 -2.77
N MET A 40 12.35 -12.38 -3.35
CA MET A 40 13.72 -12.86 -3.57
C MET A 40 14.46 -12.01 -4.62
N ALA A 41 13.80 -11.67 -5.73
CA ALA A 41 14.36 -10.83 -6.79
C ALA A 41 14.68 -9.41 -6.28
N HIS A 42 13.82 -8.83 -5.46
CA HIS A 42 13.93 -7.45 -4.96
C HIS A 42 14.41 -7.36 -3.50
N ARG A 43 15.07 -8.40 -2.98
CA ARG A 43 15.55 -8.47 -1.58
C ARG A 43 16.43 -7.31 -1.14
N ARG A 44 17.10 -6.64 -2.08
CA ARG A 44 17.94 -5.46 -1.80
C ARG A 44 17.13 -4.18 -1.67
N VAL A 45 15.97 -4.10 -2.31
CA VAL A 45 15.14 -2.89 -2.39
C VAL A 45 14.29 -2.74 -1.12
N GLY A 46 13.75 -3.86 -0.59
CA GLY A 46 12.91 -3.83 0.61
C GLY A 46 13.52 -3.08 1.81
N PRO A 47 14.75 -3.42 2.25
CA PRO A 47 15.42 -2.69 3.33
C PRO A 47 15.64 -1.21 3.03
N GLN A 48 15.97 -0.86 1.78
CA GLN A 48 16.18 0.53 1.36
C GLN A 48 14.88 1.35 1.40
N ILE A 49 13.75 0.74 1.02
CA ILE A 49 12.43 1.37 1.14
C ILE A 49 12.12 1.64 2.61
N ALA A 50 12.30 0.64 3.49
CA ALA A 50 12.04 0.77 4.92
C ALA A 50 12.92 1.85 5.57
N GLU A 51 14.18 1.96 5.17
CA GLU A 51 15.08 3.02 5.66
C GLU A 51 14.61 4.42 5.19
N LYS A 52 14.27 4.57 3.91
CA LYS A 52 13.74 5.83 3.36
C LYS A 52 12.42 6.23 4.01
N GLU A 53 11.56 5.28 4.34
CA GLU A 53 10.30 5.49 5.04
C GLU A 53 10.53 5.98 6.47
N LYS A 54 11.46 5.36 7.22
CA LYS A 54 11.88 5.83 8.55
C LYS A 54 12.41 7.26 8.49
N ASP A 55 13.26 7.56 7.50
CA ASP A 55 13.80 8.89 7.31
C ASP A 55 12.73 9.92 6.94
N PHE A 56 11.77 9.54 6.11
CA PHE A 56 10.61 10.36 5.76
C PHE A 56 9.77 10.67 6.99
N TYR A 57 9.42 9.65 7.78
CA TYR A 57 8.67 9.82 9.02
C TYR A 57 9.41 10.73 10.02
N ARG A 58 10.73 10.58 10.15
CA ARG A 58 11.57 11.48 10.97
C ARG A 58 11.46 12.93 10.51
N ARG A 59 11.45 13.18 9.20
CA ARG A 59 11.26 14.53 8.64
C ARG A 59 9.87 15.08 8.91
N ILE A 60 8.81 14.28 8.77
CA ILE A 60 7.44 14.68 9.09
C ILE A 60 7.34 15.08 10.56
N LYS A 61 7.80 14.22 11.47
CA LYS A 61 7.80 14.50 12.92
C LYS A 61 8.53 15.80 13.28
N LYS A 62 9.59 16.15 12.56
CA LYS A 62 10.36 17.39 12.76
C LYS A 62 9.64 18.64 12.26
N HIS A 63 8.90 18.55 11.16
CA HIS A 63 8.32 19.72 10.48
C HIS A 63 6.81 19.91 10.71
N ARG A 64 6.14 18.91 11.30
CA ARG A 64 4.73 19.01 11.67
C ARG A 64 4.52 20.14 12.66
N VAL A 65 3.42 20.87 12.49
CA VAL A 65 3.00 21.89 13.44
C VAL A 65 2.30 21.25 14.65
N ASP A 66 2.38 21.92 15.79
CA ASP A 66 1.62 21.58 16.99
C ASP A 66 0.09 21.73 16.74
N PRO A 67 -0.69 20.64 16.87
CA PRO A 67 -2.12 20.65 16.58
C PRO A 67 -2.93 21.44 17.62
N SER A 68 -2.37 21.71 18.80
CA SER A 68 -3.06 22.46 19.86
C SER A 68 -3.33 23.93 19.51
N GLY A 69 -2.67 24.47 18.46
CA GLY A 69 -2.89 25.84 17.98
C GLY A 69 -4.00 25.98 16.92
N GLY A 70 -4.76 24.93 16.64
CA GLY A 70 -5.84 24.95 15.65
C GLY A 70 -7.02 25.80 16.09
N SER A 71 -7.56 26.61 15.17
CA SER A 71 -8.81 27.36 15.40
C SER A 71 -9.75 27.20 14.21
N SER A 72 -11.04 27.50 14.38
CA SER A 72 -12.01 27.45 13.27
C SER A 72 -11.64 28.37 12.10
N ALA A 73 -10.87 29.44 12.34
CA ALA A 73 -10.36 30.37 11.32
C ALA A 73 -9.01 29.92 10.70
N ASN A 74 -8.28 29.03 11.36
CA ASN A 74 -7.01 28.48 10.89
C ASN A 74 -6.97 26.97 11.24
N PRO A 75 -7.63 26.12 10.43
CA PRO A 75 -7.67 24.69 10.69
C PRO A 75 -6.27 24.08 10.59
N VAL A 76 -6.02 23.06 11.40
CA VAL A 76 -4.73 22.37 11.44
C VAL A 76 -4.49 21.66 10.10
N PRO A 77 -3.34 21.86 9.44
CA PRO A 77 -3.00 21.11 8.22
C PRO A 77 -2.79 19.62 8.53
N ASP A 78 -2.68 18.80 7.48
CA ASP A 78 -2.42 17.36 7.61
C ASP A 78 -1.24 17.10 8.58
N TYR A 79 -1.53 16.47 9.72
CA TYR A 79 -0.59 16.30 10.81
C TYR A 79 0.38 15.12 10.58
N TYR A 80 -0.09 14.08 9.91
CA TYR A 80 0.65 12.85 9.68
C TYR A 80 1.26 12.77 8.27
N GLY A 81 0.82 13.63 7.34
CA GLY A 81 1.29 13.62 5.97
C GLY A 81 0.72 12.45 5.16
N GLU A 82 -0.49 12.01 5.49
CA GLU A 82 -1.20 10.89 4.85
C GLU A 82 -1.40 11.12 3.35
N LYS A 83 -1.52 12.39 2.93
CA LYS A 83 -1.78 12.77 1.54
C LYS A 83 -0.51 12.93 0.69
N ILE A 84 0.67 12.60 1.22
CA ILE A 84 1.94 12.81 0.52
C ILE A 84 2.30 11.54 -0.27
N GLY A 85 2.00 11.54 -1.57
CA GLY A 85 2.43 10.50 -2.51
C GLY A 85 3.68 10.87 -3.32
N SER A 86 4.06 12.16 -3.32
CA SER A 86 5.15 12.69 -4.14
C SER A 86 6.02 13.75 -3.44
N VAL A 87 7.21 14.00 -4.00
CA VAL A 87 8.11 15.06 -3.50
C VAL A 87 7.49 16.46 -3.67
N MET A 88 6.68 16.65 -4.72
CA MET A 88 5.98 17.92 -4.94
C MET A 88 4.94 18.17 -3.85
N GLU A 89 4.13 17.15 -3.51
CA GLU A 89 3.17 17.23 -2.41
C GLU A 89 3.87 17.44 -1.07
N TYR A 90 5.02 16.80 -0.82
CA TYR A 90 5.83 17.05 0.39
C TYR A 90 6.25 18.53 0.50
N ARG A 91 6.64 19.16 -0.62
CA ARG A 91 7.01 20.58 -0.64
C ARG A 91 5.81 21.48 -0.38
N ASN A 92 4.65 21.16 -0.94
CA ASN A 92 3.42 21.90 -0.69
C ASN A 92 2.98 21.76 0.76
N TRP A 93 3.01 20.54 1.30
CA TRP A 93 2.77 20.26 2.72
C TRP A 93 3.68 21.12 3.63
N MET A 94 4.99 21.20 3.35
CA MET A 94 5.89 22.08 4.11
C MET A 94 5.50 23.56 4.03
N LYS A 95 4.96 24.03 2.91
CA LYS A 95 4.44 25.41 2.79
C LYS A 95 3.20 25.60 3.63
N ASP A 96 2.30 24.62 3.68
CA ASP A 96 1.09 24.65 4.48
C ASP A 96 1.42 24.72 5.98
N GLN A 97 2.36 23.90 6.45
CA GLN A 97 2.88 23.97 7.83
C GLN A 97 3.44 25.38 8.15
N ARG A 98 4.23 25.98 7.24
CA ARG A 98 4.76 27.35 7.42
C ARG A 98 3.67 28.42 7.38
N ALA A 99 2.68 28.27 6.50
CA ALA A 99 1.56 29.21 6.40
C ALA A 99 0.72 29.20 7.67
N PHE A 100 0.46 28.02 8.24
CA PHE A 100 -0.22 27.89 9.52
C PHE A 100 0.57 28.56 10.65
N ASN A 101 1.88 28.31 10.75
CA ASN A 101 2.73 28.94 11.77
C ASN A 101 2.76 30.47 11.66
N ARG A 102 2.85 31.02 10.44
CA ARG A 102 2.79 32.48 10.22
C ARG A 102 1.46 33.08 10.67
N ARG A 103 0.35 32.42 10.32
CA ARG A 103 -0.98 32.86 10.76
C ARG A 103 -1.06 32.87 12.29
N ARG A 104 -0.59 31.80 12.95
CA ARG A 104 -0.54 31.72 14.42
C ARG A 104 0.25 32.86 15.06
N GLN A 105 1.39 33.24 14.48
CA GLN A 105 2.22 34.33 14.98
C GLN A 105 1.56 35.71 14.84
N ASN A 106 0.78 35.94 13.78
CA ASN A 106 0.11 37.23 13.56
C ASN A 106 -1.10 37.48 14.49
N PHE A 107 -1.59 36.46 15.21
CA PHE A 107 -2.71 36.58 16.15
C PHE A 107 -2.29 36.71 17.62
N LEU A 108 -0.99 36.66 17.91
CA LEU A 108 -0.39 36.95 19.23
C LEU A 108 0.15 38.39 19.24
#